data_AF-A0A9D4NER7-F1
#
_entry.id   AF-A0A9D4NER7-F1
#
_cell.length_a   1.000
_cell.length_b   1.000
_cell.length_c   1.000
_cell.angle_alpha   90.00
_cell.angle_beta   90.00
_cell.angle_gamma   90.00
#
_symmetry.space_group_name_H-M   'P 1'
#
loop_
_entity.id
_entity.type
_entity.pdbx_description
1 polymer ?
#
loop_
_entity_poly.entity_id
_entity_poly.type
_entity_poly.pdbx_seq_one_letter_code
_entity_poly.pdbx_strand_id
1 'polypeptide(L)'
;MVVCRQTFLLLYCLSVDKLKALQKHVREKGVVPRVHGNTGRKPAHAISYDDVLCVVRFIQNTSNERGIPQPAAPRGIDNFPLVYLSAETTKLALHEEYSTTCTNQQVRALRLTAFKDVWRTCLPHVRIASPRDDVCATCEKMRHGVMDAITEEEKLLAVDALKTHILQAQRVNKI
;
A
#
# COMPACT_ATOMS: atom_id res chain seq x y z
N MET A 1 -8.27 -18.46 -53.96
CA MET A 1 -7.11 -18.69 -53.09
C MET A 1 -7.59 -19.50 -51.89
N VAL A 2 -7.14 -20.75 -51.75
CA VAL A 2 -7.59 -21.62 -50.66
C VAL A 2 -6.51 -21.61 -49.58
N VAL A 3 -6.82 -21.03 -48.42
CA VAL A 3 -5.88 -21.03 -47.28
C VAL A 3 -5.97 -22.39 -46.61
N CYS A 4 -4.85 -23.12 -46.52
CA CYS A 4 -4.85 -24.40 -45.83
C CYS A 4 -4.96 -24.17 -44.31
N ARG A 5 -5.44 -25.20 -43.59
CA ARG A 5 -5.64 -25.14 -42.14
C ARG A 5 -4.37 -24.74 -41.38
N GLN A 6 -3.21 -25.24 -41.80
CA GLN A 6 -1.93 -24.94 -41.15
C GLN A 6 -1.56 -23.45 -41.29
N THR A 7 -1.67 -22.90 -42.50
CA THR A 7 -1.43 -21.48 -42.77
C THR A 7 -2.41 -20.60 -42.00
N PHE A 8 -3.68 -20.99 -41.92
CA PHE A 8 -4.68 -20.25 -41.14
C PHE A 8 -4.33 -20.20 -39.64
N LEU A 9 -3.97 -21.33 -39.03
CA LEU A 9 -3.59 -21.39 -37.62
C LEU A 9 -2.35 -20.53 -37.33
N LEU A 10 -1.37 -20.55 -38.23
CA LEU A 10 -0.16 -19.73 -38.12
C LEU A 10 -0.47 -18.24 -38.22
N LEU A 11 -1.25 -17.83 -39.23
CA LEU A 11 -1.58 -16.42 -39.49
C LEU A 11 -2.31 -15.77 -38.30
N TYR A 12 -3.21 -16.52 -37.65
CA TYR A 12 -4.02 -16.02 -36.53
C TYR A 12 -3.49 -16.43 -35.15
N CYS A 13 -2.30 -17.06 -35.08
CA CYS A 13 -1.69 -17.55 -33.84
C CYS A 13 -2.67 -18.37 -32.98
N LEU A 14 -3.41 -19.28 -33.61
CA LEU A 14 -4.41 -20.12 -32.95
C LEU A 14 -3.89 -21.53 -32.73
N SER A 15 -4.22 -22.12 -31.59
CA SER A 15 -4.09 -23.57 -31.41
C SER A 15 -5.23 -24.30 -32.14
N VAL A 16 -4.97 -25.57 -32.47
CA VAL A 16 -5.97 -26.48 -33.04
C VAL A 16 -7.25 -26.52 -32.19
N ASP A 17 -7.10 -26.59 -30.87
CA ASP A 17 -8.23 -26.68 -29.94
C ASP A 17 -9.02 -25.38 -29.87
N LYS A 18 -8.32 -24.24 -29.91
CA LYS A 18 -8.98 -22.92 -29.98
C LYS A 18 -9.79 -22.79 -31.27
N LEU A 19 -9.26 -23.25 -32.41
CA LEU A 19 -10.01 -23.28 -33.67
C LEU A 19 -11.23 -24.20 -33.58
N LYS A 20 -11.09 -25.43 -33.04
CA LYS A 20 -12.22 -26.35 -32.84
C LYS A 20 -13.31 -25.75 -31.94
N ALA A 21 -12.92 -25.09 -30.85
CA ALA A 21 -13.84 -24.43 -29.94
C ALA A 21 -14.56 -23.24 -30.60
N LEU A 22 -13.87 -22.46 -31.42
CA LEU A 22 -14.47 -21.38 -32.21
C LEU A 22 -15.44 -21.92 -33.25
N GLN A 23 -15.07 -22.96 -34.00
CA GLN A 23 -15.94 -23.61 -34.96
C GLN A 23 -17.20 -24.19 -34.30
N LYS A 24 -17.05 -24.81 -33.11
CA LYS A 24 -18.19 -25.29 -32.31
C LYS A 24 -19.12 -24.14 -31.92
N HIS A 25 -18.57 -23.05 -31.39
CA HIS A 25 -19.33 -21.86 -31.01
C HIS A 25 -20.06 -21.24 -32.20
N VAL A 26 -19.41 -21.09 -33.35
CA VAL A 26 -20.04 -20.55 -34.56
C VAL A 26 -21.16 -21.45 -35.07
N ARG A 27 -20.99 -22.77 -35.02
CA ARG A 27 -22.07 -23.72 -35.40
C ARG A 27 -23.26 -23.67 -34.45
N GLU A 28 -23.02 -23.58 -33.14
CA GLU A 28 -24.08 -23.66 -32.12
C GLU A 28 -24.77 -22.31 -31.86
N LYS A 29 -24.04 -21.20 -31.95
CA LYS A 29 -24.48 -19.87 -31.51
C LYS A 29 -24.36 -18.79 -32.58
N GLY A 30 -23.82 -19.12 -33.75
CA GLY A 30 -23.56 -18.16 -34.82
C GLY A 30 -22.34 -17.28 -34.57
N VAL A 31 -22.19 -16.25 -35.40
CA VAL A 31 -21.08 -15.28 -35.33
C VAL A 31 -21.39 -14.19 -34.30
N VAL A 32 -21.53 -14.60 -33.05
CA VAL A 32 -21.74 -13.71 -31.90
C VAL A 32 -20.52 -13.72 -30.98
N PRO A 33 -20.20 -12.59 -30.31
CA PRO A 33 -19.11 -12.55 -29.32
C PRO A 33 -19.29 -13.62 -28.24
N ARG A 34 -18.19 -14.29 -27.87
CA ARG A 34 -18.20 -15.25 -26.77
C ARG A 34 -18.29 -14.50 -25.44
N VAL A 35 -19.38 -14.73 -24.71
CA VAL A 35 -19.55 -14.24 -23.35
C VAL A 35 -18.98 -15.29 -22.37
N HIS A 36 -18.19 -14.86 -21.41
CA HIS A 36 -17.63 -15.74 -20.39
C HIS A 36 -18.75 -16.20 -19.44
N GLY A 37 -18.71 -17.44 -18.94
CA GLY A 37 -19.76 -17.98 -18.06
C GLY A 37 -19.93 -17.21 -16.74
N ASN A 38 -18.89 -16.48 -16.33
CA ASN A 38 -18.91 -15.61 -15.14
C ASN A 38 -19.20 -14.15 -15.46
N THR A 39 -19.51 -13.79 -16.70
CA THR A 39 -19.91 -12.41 -17.03
C THR A 39 -21.15 -12.05 -16.21
N GLY A 40 -21.09 -10.95 -15.47
CA GLY A 40 -22.17 -10.50 -14.58
C GLY A 40 -22.28 -11.23 -13.23
N ARG A 41 -21.46 -12.25 -12.97
CA ARG A 41 -21.45 -12.97 -11.68
C ARG A 41 -20.34 -12.45 -10.77
N LYS A 42 -20.70 -12.01 -9.56
CA LYS A 42 -19.73 -11.65 -8.53
C LYS A 42 -19.00 -12.93 -8.05
N PRO A 43 -17.66 -12.93 -7.92
CA PRO A 43 -16.94 -14.05 -7.34
C PRO A 43 -17.43 -14.35 -5.92
N ALA A 44 -17.53 -15.64 -5.55
CA ALA A 44 -17.95 -16.05 -4.21
C ALA A 44 -17.08 -15.47 -3.09
N HIS A 45 -15.79 -15.26 -3.36
CA HIS A 45 -14.81 -14.70 -2.43
C HIS A 45 -14.48 -13.24 -2.71
N ALA A 46 -15.38 -12.52 -3.36
CA ALA A 46 -15.20 -11.09 -3.54
C ALA A 46 -15.16 -10.39 -2.16
N ILE A 47 -14.28 -9.41 -2.05
CA ILE A 47 -14.17 -8.53 -0.89
C ILE A 47 -15.45 -7.67 -0.86
N SER A 48 -16.11 -7.64 0.29
CA SER A 48 -17.28 -6.80 0.55
C SER A 48 -16.85 -5.47 1.17
N TYR A 49 -17.77 -4.51 1.19
CA TYR A 49 -17.54 -3.24 1.87
C TYR A 49 -17.24 -3.44 3.37
N ASP A 50 -17.93 -4.37 4.02
CA ASP A 50 -17.75 -4.63 5.46
C ASP A 50 -16.35 -5.19 5.77
N ASP A 51 -15.78 -6.01 4.88
CA ASP A 51 -14.41 -6.49 5.07
C ASP A 51 -13.40 -5.34 4.97
N VAL A 52 -13.61 -4.42 4.01
CA VAL A 52 -12.77 -3.23 3.85
C VAL A 52 -12.89 -2.35 5.09
N LEU A 53 -14.12 -2.11 5.56
CA LEU A 53 -14.39 -1.30 6.73
C LEU A 53 -13.77 -1.90 8.00
N CYS A 54 -13.79 -3.22 8.15
CA CYS A 54 -13.15 -3.93 9.26
C CYS A 54 -11.64 -3.66 9.28
N VAL A 55 -10.96 -3.80 8.14
CA VAL A 55 -9.52 -3.50 8.03
C VAL A 55 -9.23 -2.03 8.30
N VAL A 56 -10.03 -1.12 7.72
CA VAL A 56 -9.84 0.32 7.92
C VAL A 56 -9.96 0.70 9.38
N ARG A 57 -11.01 0.22 10.07
CA ARG A 57 -11.21 0.47 11.50
C ARG A 57 -10.07 -0.09 12.35
N PHE A 58 -9.62 -1.31 12.05
CA PHE A 58 -8.49 -1.91 12.76
C PHE A 58 -7.24 -1.03 12.64
N ILE A 59 -6.83 -0.67 11.43
CA ILE A 59 -5.61 0.13 11.20
C ILE A 59 -5.75 1.53 11.80
N GLN A 60 -6.92 2.16 11.69
CA GLN A 60 -7.18 3.47 12.31
C GLN A 60 -7.05 3.41 13.84
N ASN A 61 -7.63 2.39 14.48
CA ASN A 61 -7.52 2.21 15.92
C ASN A 61 -6.06 1.98 16.34
N THR A 62 -5.35 1.09 15.64
CA THR A 62 -3.92 0.87 15.89
C THR A 62 -3.10 2.15 15.70
N SER A 63 -3.42 2.95 14.68
CA SER A 63 -2.76 4.23 14.40
C SER A 63 -3.05 5.28 15.46
N ASN A 64 -4.25 5.30 16.02
CA ASN A 64 -4.61 6.24 17.09
C ASN A 64 -3.94 5.85 18.42
N GLU A 65 -3.79 4.55 18.69
CA GLU A 65 -3.20 4.04 19.93
C GLU A 65 -1.66 4.06 19.92
N ARG A 66 -1.04 3.67 18.81
CA ARG A 66 0.41 3.42 18.70
C ARG A 66 1.12 4.33 17.70
N GLY A 67 0.38 5.12 16.94
CA GLY A 67 0.93 5.97 15.90
C GLY A 67 1.45 7.30 16.44
N ILE A 68 2.58 7.72 15.89
CA ILE A 68 3.20 9.02 16.17
C ILE A 68 3.04 9.88 14.92
N PRO A 69 2.40 11.06 15.00
CA PRO A 69 2.32 11.96 13.85
C PRO A 69 3.72 12.48 13.50
N GLN A 70 3.98 12.73 12.22
CA GLN A 70 5.25 13.25 11.78
C GLN A 70 5.56 14.59 12.49
N PRO A 71 6.72 14.73 13.18
CA PRO A 71 7.00 15.84 14.10
C PRO A 71 7.12 17.23 13.46
N ALA A 72 7.02 17.32 12.13
CA ALA A 72 6.89 18.57 11.39
C ALA A 72 6.14 18.35 10.06
N ALA A 73 5.02 17.62 10.11
CA ALA A 73 4.19 17.38 8.93
C ALA A 73 3.93 18.71 8.18
N PRO A 74 4.15 18.77 6.85
CA PRO A 74 3.84 19.96 6.07
C PRO A 74 2.38 20.36 6.36
N ARG A 75 2.16 21.58 6.85
CA ARG A 75 0.81 22.13 7.09
C ARG A 75 0.17 22.55 5.77
N GLY A 76 0.14 21.66 4.77
CA GLY A 76 -0.32 22.00 3.42
C GLY A 76 -0.74 20.79 2.57
N ILE A 77 -1.92 20.94 1.95
CA ILE A 77 -2.58 20.14 0.89
C ILE A 77 -3.05 18.74 1.28
N ASP A 78 -2.32 17.98 2.09
CA ASP A 78 -2.77 16.64 2.49
C ASP A 78 -3.82 16.72 3.63
N ASN A 79 -5.00 16.13 3.40
CA ASN A 79 -6.11 16.16 4.36
C ASN A 79 -5.81 15.49 5.72
N PHE A 80 -4.74 14.69 5.81
CA PHE A 80 -4.36 13.96 7.01
C PHE A 80 -2.85 14.01 7.23
N PRO A 81 -2.36 14.34 8.44
CA PRO A 81 -0.94 14.25 8.76
C PRO A 81 -0.47 12.80 8.63
N LEU A 82 0.77 12.62 8.17
CA LEU A 82 1.39 11.30 8.10
C LEU A 82 1.58 10.76 9.52
N VAL A 83 1.07 9.55 9.78
CA VAL A 83 1.19 8.86 11.06
C VAL A 83 2.08 7.64 10.89
N TYR A 84 3.05 7.52 11.78
CA TYR A 84 4.03 6.45 11.78
C TYR A 84 3.80 5.49 12.95
N LEU A 85 3.63 4.22 12.64
CA LEU A 85 3.73 3.12 13.57
C LEU A 85 5.22 2.78 13.80
N SER A 86 5.53 2.19 14.96
CA SER A 86 6.91 1.81 15.33
C SER A 86 7.59 0.96 14.26
N ALA A 87 8.88 1.23 14.02
CA ALA A 87 9.73 0.49 13.07
C ALA A 87 9.91 -1.00 13.45
N GLU A 88 9.70 -1.34 14.73
CA GLU A 88 9.73 -2.72 15.22
C GLU A 88 8.52 -3.54 14.75
N THR A 89 7.43 -2.84 14.40
CA THR A 89 6.19 -3.47 13.96
C THR A 89 6.25 -3.74 12.45
N THR A 90 5.78 -4.91 12.01
CA THR A 90 5.66 -5.23 10.59
C THR A 90 4.20 -5.31 10.15
N LYS A 91 3.93 -5.11 8.86
CA LYS A 91 2.58 -5.32 8.29
C LYS A 91 2.08 -6.76 8.48
N LEU A 92 3.00 -7.72 8.64
CA LEU A 92 2.67 -9.11 8.93
C LEU A 92 2.20 -9.26 10.39
N ALA A 93 2.97 -8.74 11.35
CA ALA A 93 2.60 -8.78 12.77
C ALA A 93 1.23 -8.11 13.03
N LEU A 94 0.98 -6.96 12.38
CA LEU A 94 -0.33 -6.30 12.47
C LEU A 94 -1.46 -7.11 11.82
N HIS A 95 -1.16 -7.84 10.74
CA HIS A 95 -2.14 -8.71 10.10
C HIS A 95 -2.46 -9.93 10.96
N GLU A 96 -1.49 -10.46 11.71
CA GLU A 96 -1.71 -11.53 12.69
C GLU A 96 -2.59 -11.04 13.84
N GLU A 97 -2.30 -9.86 14.39
CA GLU A 97 -3.15 -9.22 15.41
C GLU A 97 -4.58 -8.98 14.89
N TYR A 98 -4.70 -8.42 13.68
CA TYR A 98 -5.98 -8.25 12.98
C TYR A 98 -6.72 -9.60 12.85
N SER A 99 -6.05 -10.65 12.39
CA SER A 99 -6.66 -11.96 12.18
C SER A 99 -7.17 -12.57 13.50
N THR A 100 -6.42 -12.39 14.59
CA THR A 100 -6.85 -12.78 15.94
C THR A 100 -8.08 -11.98 16.38
N THR A 101 -8.10 -10.66 16.18
CA THR A 101 -9.27 -9.83 16.54
C THR A 101 -10.52 -10.22 15.75
N CYS A 102 -10.40 -10.50 14.45
CA CYS A 102 -11.51 -10.96 13.62
C CYS A 102 -12.03 -12.32 14.07
N THR A 103 -11.13 -13.24 14.45
CA THR A 103 -11.51 -14.56 14.97
C THR A 103 -12.31 -14.42 16.26
N ASN A 104 -11.86 -13.55 17.18
CA ASN A 104 -12.56 -13.27 18.44
C ASN A 104 -13.94 -12.62 18.23
N GLN A 105 -14.07 -11.78 17.20
CA GLN A 105 -15.32 -11.12 16.83
C GLN A 105 -16.21 -11.96 15.91
N GLN A 106 -15.78 -13.18 15.54
CA GLN A 106 -16.44 -14.05 14.57
C GLN A 106 -16.70 -13.39 13.20
N VAL A 107 -15.80 -12.51 12.77
CA VAL A 107 -15.84 -11.81 11.48
C VAL A 107 -14.83 -12.45 10.53
N ARG A 108 -15.13 -12.42 9.22
CA ARG A 108 -14.21 -12.88 8.18
C ARG A 108 -12.93 -12.02 8.16
N ALA A 109 -11.78 -12.64 8.39
CA ALA A 109 -10.48 -11.98 8.21
C ALA A 109 -10.07 -11.96 6.72
N LEU A 110 -9.63 -10.80 6.24
CA LEU A 110 -8.96 -10.70 4.94
C LEU A 110 -7.56 -11.34 4.99
N ARG A 111 -7.15 -11.93 3.85
CA ARG A 111 -5.78 -12.42 3.69
C ARG A 111 -4.78 -11.27 3.65
N LEU A 112 -3.52 -11.57 3.97
CA LEU A 112 -2.43 -10.59 4.05
C LEU A 112 -2.31 -9.67 2.83
N THR A 113 -2.45 -10.21 1.61
CA THR A 113 -2.36 -9.42 0.37
C THR A 113 -3.51 -8.43 0.27
N ALA A 114 -4.75 -8.88 0.45
CA ALA A 114 -5.93 -8.03 0.45
C ALA A 114 -5.89 -6.99 1.58
N PHE A 115 -5.43 -7.36 2.77
CA PHE A 115 -5.21 -6.45 3.89
C PHE A 115 -4.22 -5.33 3.52
N LYS A 116 -3.07 -5.68 2.93
CA LYS A 116 -2.06 -4.71 2.45
C LYS A 116 -2.62 -3.80 1.35
N ASP A 117 -3.44 -4.33 0.46
CA ASP A 117 -4.06 -3.57 -0.63
C ASP A 117 -5.10 -2.57 -0.11
N VAL A 118 -5.94 -2.99 0.84
CA VAL A 118 -6.89 -2.10 1.53
C VAL A 118 -6.13 -1.00 2.28
N TRP A 119 -5.10 -1.34 3.04
CA TRP A 119 -4.26 -0.35 3.72
C TRP A 119 -3.70 0.67 2.73
N ARG A 120 -3.04 0.21 1.66
CA ARG A 120 -2.44 1.10 0.66
C ARG A 120 -3.46 2.04 0.01
N THR A 121 -4.68 1.56 -0.21
CA THR A 121 -5.72 2.30 -0.94
C THR A 121 -6.48 3.27 -0.02
N CYS A 122 -6.84 2.83 1.18
CA CYS A 122 -7.73 3.57 2.07
C CYS A 122 -6.98 4.39 3.14
N LEU A 123 -5.78 3.98 3.53
CA LEU A 123 -5.00 4.58 4.61
C LEU A 123 -3.53 4.84 4.21
N PRO A 124 -3.27 5.56 3.10
CA PRO A 124 -1.89 5.82 2.64
C PRO A 124 -1.08 6.72 3.58
N HIS A 125 -1.76 7.44 4.47
CA HIS A 125 -1.19 8.32 5.49
C HIS A 125 -0.75 7.57 6.76
N VAL A 126 -1.10 6.29 6.93
CA VAL A 126 -0.59 5.45 8.02
C VAL A 126 0.54 4.59 7.49
N ARG A 127 1.74 4.73 8.05
CA ARG A 127 2.94 4.02 7.60
C ARG A 127 3.66 3.39 8.77
N ILE A 128 4.53 2.43 8.47
CA ILE A 128 5.50 1.92 9.45
C ILE A 128 6.74 2.78 9.27
N ALA A 129 7.28 3.30 10.37
CA ALA A 129 8.49 4.11 10.36
C ALA A 129 9.66 3.32 9.77
N SER A 130 10.38 3.92 8.83
CA SER A 130 11.74 3.53 8.51
C SER A 130 12.74 4.33 9.35
N PRO A 131 14.02 3.90 9.44
CA PRO A 131 15.06 4.65 10.17
C PRO A 131 15.34 6.07 9.67
N ARG A 132 14.71 6.52 8.58
CA ARG A 132 14.82 7.91 8.08
C ARG A 132 13.54 8.72 8.31
N ASP A 133 12.42 8.07 8.64
CA ASP A 133 11.11 8.70 8.84
C ASP A 133 10.96 9.35 10.22
N ASP A 134 11.92 9.10 11.13
CA ASP A 134 12.01 9.72 12.45
C ASP A 134 12.50 11.18 12.40
N VAL A 135 12.84 11.69 11.21
CA VAL A 135 13.53 12.96 11.07
C VAL A 135 12.75 13.94 10.19
N CYS A 136 12.55 15.16 10.70
CA CYS A 136 11.93 16.24 9.94
C CYS A 136 12.87 16.80 8.86
N ALA A 137 12.31 17.45 7.85
CA ALA A 137 13.07 18.07 6.76
C ALA A 137 14.15 19.04 7.26
N THR A 138 13.89 19.74 8.37
CA THR A 138 14.84 20.67 8.98
C THR A 138 16.05 19.94 9.58
N CYS A 139 15.81 18.89 10.37
CA CYS A 139 16.87 18.02 10.89
C CYS A 139 17.65 17.35 9.76
N GLU A 140 16.99 16.90 8.70
CA GLU A 140 17.64 16.31 7.53
C GLU A 140 18.58 17.31 6.85
N LYS A 141 18.11 18.54 6.62
CA LYS A 141 18.94 19.63 6.07
C LYS A 141 20.15 19.95 6.97
N MET A 142 19.94 20.04 8.28
CA MET A 142 21.02 20.31 9.22
C MET A 142 22.03 19.16 9.28
N ARG A 143 21.59 17.90 9.20
CA ARG A 143 22.51 16.74 9.12
C ARG A 143 23.38 16.77 7.86
N HIS A 144 22.80 17.11 6.71
CA HIS A 144 23.60 17.34 5.49
C HIS A 144 24.59 18.47 5.68
N GLY A 145 24.18 19.61 6.27
CA GLY A 145 25.08 20.72 6.58
C GLY A 145 26.27 20.32 7.48
N VAL A 146 26.08 19.39 8.43
CA VAL A 146 27.17 18.85 9.25
C VAL A 146 28.10 17.92 8.45
N MET A 147 27.56 17.12 7.54
CA MET A 147 28.35 16.20 6.71
C MET A 147 29.13 16.93 5.61
N ASP A 148 28.54 17.98 5.04
CA ASP A 148 29.10 18.74 3.91
C ASP A 148 30.05 19.85 4.36
N ALA A 149 30.15 20.13 5.67
CA ALA A 149 31.05 21.14 6.22
C ALA A 149 32.51 20.79 5.96
N ILE A 150 33.27 21.75 5.42
CA ILE A 150 34.66 21.56 5.03
C ILE A 150 35.59 22.04 6.14
N THR A 151 35.24 23.14 6.81
CA THR A 151 36.03 23.73 7.91
C THR A 151 35.50 23.32 9.29
N GLU A 152 36.35 23.38 10.31
CA GLU A 152 35.92 23.11 11.70
C GLU A 152 34.90 24.13 12.21
N GLU A 153 35.04 25.40 11.80
CA GLU A 153 34.13 26.47 12.18
C GLU A 153 32.72 26.26 11.60
N GLU A 154 32.62 25.94 10.30
CA GLU A 154 31.35 25.60 9.66
C GLU A 154 30.69 24.38 10.30
N LYS A 155 31.49 23.36 10.61
CA LYS A 155 31.01 22.14 11.26
C LYS A 155 30.49 22.43 12.66
N LEU A 156 31.18 23.26 13.44
CA LEU A 156 30.76 23.68 14.77
C LEU A 156 29.40 24.39 14.72
N LEU A 157 29.24 25.35 13.80
CA LEU A 157 27.98 26.08 13.60
C LEU A 157 26.84 25.16 13.18
N ALA A 158 27.08 24.25 12.24
CA ALA A 158 26.06 23.30 11.77
C ALA A 158 25.63 22.33 12.88
N VAL A 159 26.58 21.86 13.70
CA VAL A 159 26.30 20.99 14.85
C VAL A 159 25.50 21.73 15.92
N ASP A 160 25.83 22.99 16.20
CA ASP A 160 25.13 23.79 17.21
C ASP A 160 23.68 24.11 16.79
N ALA A 161 23.47 24.42 15.50
CA ALA A 161 22.15 24.58 14.93
C ALA A 161 21.30 23.29 15.07
N LEU A 162 21.88 22.13 14.76
CA LEU A 162 21.21 20.84 14.92
C LEU A 162 20.85 20.55 16.38
N LYS A 163 21.79 20.77 17.30
CA LYS A 163 21.56 20.59 18.75
C LYS A 163 20.43 21.47 19.26
N THR A 164 20.45 22.75 18.89
CA THR A 164 19.44 23.73 19.29
C THR A 164 18.05 23.31 18.82
N HIS A 165 17.94 22.86 17.57
CA HIS A 165 16.68 22.39 17.01
C HIS A 165 16.15 21.13 17.72
N ILE A 166 17.01 20.15 18.01
CA ILE A 166 16.63 18.94 18.77
C ILE A 166 16.13 19.32 20.18
N LEU A 167 16.84 20.21 20.88
CA LEU A 167 16.45 20.67 22.21
C LEU A 167 15.10 21.40 22.19
N GLN A 168 14.83 22.19 21.14
CA GLN A 168 13.54 22.85 20.96
C GLN A 168 12.40 21.84 20.74
N ALA A 169 12.61 20.83 19.90
CA ALA A 169 11.62 19.77 19.65
C ALA A 169 11.30 18.97 20.93
N GLN A 170 12.32 18.65 21.74
CA GLN A 170 12.14 17.93 23.02
C GLN A 170 11.32 18.72 24.05
N ARG A 171 11.37 20.06 24.02
CA ARG A 171 10.57 20.91 24.92
C ARG A 171 9.08 20.90 24.54
N VAL A 172 8.77 20.85 23.25
CA VAL A 172 7.39 20.87 22.74
C VAL A 172 6.67 19.55 23.00
N ASN A 173 7.38 18.42 22.98
CA ASN A 173 6.81 17.08 23.21
C ASN A 173 6.59 16.71 24.70
N LYS A 174 6.91 17.59 25.65
CA LYS A 174 6.75 17.35 27.10
C LYS A 174 5.46 17.96 27.69
N ILE A 175 4.51 18.37 26.84
CA ILE A 175 3.21 18.93 27.24
C ILE A 175 2.12 17.91 26.91
#